data_AF-A0A1W9WNV0-F1
#
_entry.id   AF-A0A1W9WNV0-F1
#
_cell.length_a   1.000
_cell.length_b   1.000
_cell.length_c   1.000
_cell.angle_alpha   90.00
_cell.angle_beta   90.00
_cell.angle_gamma   90.00
#
_symmetry.space_group_name_H-M   'P 1'
#
loop_
_entity.id
_entity.type
_entity.pdbx_description
1 polymer ?
#
loop_
_entity_poly.entity_id
_entity_poly.type
_entity_poly.pdbx_seq_one_letter_code
_entity_poly.pdbx_strand_id
1 'polypeptide(L)'
;IQHKALNEKHLKISEKFNTLTPYNMHNLKSKTSYPFGVVTGGIPSSVVQDLFEEYERIDIPILKLGAPYPFPEKLADEFMDACDKVLVIEETDTVIEYMLRDKRKTLGRLSGHVPMEGELVPEKIEIVLNKALGDCGLAPLSDSDNGLEAFDLVGGLELPIRKPTLCPGCPHRASFYSIRKALPKAIFPSDIGCYTLGSNLGVVDTVLDMGAGITMASGFWNAYIQDDVKKPIVATMGDSTFFHSGTTGLINAVYNDSRFLLVILDNHITAMTGMQPSITQGDRVDGRKGNPISLETIVKGCGVDYIKVLDPYDTKNMIQEVKDAYAHVNDPDGGIAVIISRHPCVIGFKETAIPEKIEVLVTEDCDDCGFCHLRFECPAMVRNEETEKTEINPVLCVQCGVCLQICPKDAVEKV
;
A
#
# COMPACT_ATOMS: atom_id res chain seq x y z
N ILE A 1 19.64 -24.82 -20.02
CA ILE A 1 19.72 -23.58 -20.83
C ILE A 1 18.34 -23.31 -21.44
N GLN A 2 17.42 -22.69 -20.68
CA GLN A 2 16.08 -22.33 -21.17
C GLN A 2 15.97 -20.84 -21.54
N HIS A 3 17.01 -20.05 -21.24
CA HIS A 3 17.01 -18.60 -21.49
C HIS A 3 16.87 -18.25 -22.98
N LYS A 4 17.57 -18.96 -23.88
CA LYS A 4 17.40 -18.77 -25.33
C LYS A 4 15.95 -19.03 -25.78
N ALA A 5 15.35 -20.13 -25.32
CA ALA A 5 13.97 -20.46 -25.64
C ALA A 5 12.97 -19.43 -25.07
N LEU A 6 13.26 -18.87 -23.88
CA LEU A 6 12.49 -17.78 -23.31
C LEU A 6 12.56 -16.51 -24.16
N ASN A 7 13.75 -16.11 -24.62
CA ASN A 7 13.93 -14.94 -25.49
C ASN A 7 13.21 -15.13 -26.83
N GLU A 8 13.33 -16.30 -27.45
CA GLU A 8 12.58 -16.65 -28.66
C GLU A 8 11.05 -16.63 -28.43
N LYS A 9 10.59 -17.06 -27.25
CA LYS A 9 9.19 -16.99 -26.86
C LYS A 9 8.73 -15.53 -26.70
N HIS A 10 9.52 -14.66 -26.08
CA HIS A 10 9.19 -13.24 -25.95
C HIS A 10 9.03 -12.57 -27.32
N LEU A 11 9.92 -12.84 -28.27
CA LEU A 11 9.80 -12.34 -29.65
C LEU A 11 8.50 -12.82 -30.32
N LYS A 12 8.16 -14.11 -30.19
CA LYS A 12 6.91 -14.67 -30.72
C LYS A 12 5.66 -14.06 -30.07
N ILE A 13 5.72 -13.70 -28.79
CA ILE A 13 4.62 -13.04 -28.09
C ILE A 13 4.50 -11.58 -28.55
N SER A 14 5.61 -10.84 -28.64
CA SER A 14 5.63 -9.47 -29.18
C SER A 14 5.01 -9.41 -30.57
N GLU A 15 5.38 -10.34 -31.46
CA GLU A 15 4.78 -10.44 -32.81
C GLU A 15 3.27 -10.66 -32.78
N LYS A 16 2.77 -11.47 -31.85
CA LYS A 16 1.34 -11.66 -31.65
C LYS A 16 0.68 -10.41 -31.06
N PHE A 17 1.35 -9.72 -30.15
CA PHE A 17 0.83 -8.53 -29.48
C PHE A 17 0.69 -7.33 -30.42
N ASN A 18 1.41 -7.31 -31.54
CA ASN A 18 1.20 -6.33 -32.61
C ASN A 18 -0.21 -6.43 -33.23
N THR A 19 -0.84 -7.61 -33.21
CA THR A 19 -2.13 -7.85 -33.88
C THR A 19 -3.23 -8.32 -32.92
N LEU A 20 -2.95 -8.35 -31.62
CA LEU A 20 -3.88 -8.79 -30.58
C LEU A 20 -4.85 -7.65 -30.21
N THR A 21 -5.75 -7.36 -31.15
CA THR A 21 -6.65 -6.20 -31.09
C THR A 21 -7.46 -6.06 -29.81
N PRO A 22 -7.94 -7.12 -29.10
CA PRO A 22 -8.68 -6.93 -27.85
C PRO A 22 -7.90 -6.20 -26.74
N TYR A 23 -6.56 -6.23 -26.82
CA TYR A 23 -5.69 -5.63 -25.82
C TYR A 23 -4.90 -4.45 -26.38
N ASN A 24 -4.35 -4.59 -27.58
CA ASN A 24 -3.49 -3.59 -28.20
C ASN A 24 -4.10 -3.13 -29.52
N MET A 25 -4.47 -1.85 -29.60
CA MET A 25 -5.14 -1.30 -30.79
C MET A 25 -4.95 0.21 -30.91
N HIS A 26 -4.98 0.71 -32.15
CA HIS A 26 -5.13 2.13 -32.43
C HIS A 26 -6.28 2.41 -33.39
N ASN A 27 -6.71 3.66 -33.45
CA ASN A 27 -7.77 4.15 -34.34
C ASN A 27 -7.23 5.00 -35.53
N LEU A 28 -5.94 4.90 -35.86
CA LEU A 28 -5.35 5.56 -37.04
C LEU A 28 -6.15 5.27 -38.32
N LYS A 29 -6.32 6.29 -39.15
CA LYS A 29 -6.85 6.18 -40.51
C LYS A 29 -5.68 5.96 -41.48
N SER A 30 -5.89 5.10 -42.48
CA SER A 30 -4.85 4.75 -43.44
C SER A 30 -4.32 5.98 -44.18
N LYS A 31 -2.98 6.14 -44.21
CA LYS A 31 -2.25 7.24 -44.87
C LYS A 31 -2.58 8.64 -44.34
N THR A 32 -2.99 8.73 -43.09
CA THR A 32 -3.20 10.01 -42.39
C THR A 32 -2.01 10.27 -41.46
N SER A 33 -1.55 11.52 -41.43
CA SER A 33 -0.60 12.01 -40.43
C SER A 33 -1.34 12.93 -39.46
N TYR A 34 -0.94 12.91 -38.20
CA TYR A 34 -1.59 13.58 -37.11
C TYR A 34 -0.59 14.50 -36.39
N PRO A 35 -0.95 15.76 -36.08
CA PRO A 35 -0.06 16.65 -35.33
C PRO A 35 0.16 16.16 -33.89
N PHE A 36 -0.78 15.38 -33.35
CA PHE A 36 -0.75 14.89 -31.98
C PHE A 36 -1.48 13.55 -31.88
N GLY A 37 -1.03 12.66 -31.01
CA GLY A 37 -1.69 11.40 -30.66
C GLY A 37 -1.47 11.04 -29.18
N VAL A 38 -2.28 10.12 -28.66
CA VAL A 38 -2.18 9.66 -27.27
C VAL A 38 -1.88 8.17 -27.20
N VAL A 39 -0.86 7.78 -26.43
CA VAL A 39 -0.58 6.39 -26.07
C VAL A 39 -1.00 6.18 -24.63
N THR A 40 -1.76 5.11 -24.38
CA THR A 40 -2.35 4.88 -23.05
C THR A 40 -2.36 3.40 -22.68
N GLY A 41 -2.26 3.12 -21.38
CA GLY A 41 -2.37 1.78 -20.79
C GLY A 41 -3.27 1.80 -19.55
N GLY A 42 -3.86 0.67 -19.18
CA GLY A 42 -4.69 0.56 -17.97
C GLY A 42 -5.95 1.43 -17.98
N ILE A 43 -6.36 1.89 -16.79
CA ILE A 43 -7.55 2.73 -16.55
C ILE A 43 -7.52 4.07 -17.31
N PRO A 44 -6.37 4.79 -17.43
CA PRO A 44 -6.29 6.01 -18.24
C PRO A 44 -6.83 5.85 -19.67
N SER A 45 -6.79 4.64 -20.23
CA SER A 45 -7.30 4.40 -21.59
C SER A 45 -8.79 4.62 -21.72
N SER A 46 -9.55 4.26 -20.69
CA SER A 46 -11.00 4.49 -20.66
C SER A 46 -11.29 5.97 -20.46
N VAL A 47 -10.57 6.62 -19.54
CA VAL A 47 -10.76 8.04 -19.25
C VAL A 47 -10.47 8.92 -20.46
N VAL A 48 -9.37 8.67 -21.18
CA VAL A 48 -9.03 9.41 -22.42
C VAL A 48 -10.09 9.19 -23.50
N GLN A 49 -10.63 7.97 -23.63
CA GLN A 49 -11.69 7.67 -24.59
C GLN A 49 -12.98 8.44 -24.25
N ASP A 50 -13.39 8.42 -22.98
CA ASP A 50 -14.58 9.14 -22.51
C ASP A 50 -14.44 10.65 -22.74
N LEU A 51 -13.29 11.24 -22.39
CA LEU A 51 -13.01 12.67 -22.62
C LEU A 51 -13.01 13.02 -24.12
N PHE A 52 -12.42 12.20 -24.98
CA PHE A 52 -12.41 12.47 -26.42
C PHE A 52 -13.80 12.33 -27.06
N GLU A 53 -14.64 11.43 -26.54
CA GLU A 53 -16.04 11.33 -26.97
C GLU A 53 -16.86 12.54 -26.49
N GLU A 54 -16.73 12.90 -25.21
CA GLU A 54 -17.43 14.03 -24.58
C GLU A 54 -17.12 15.37 -25.26
N TYR A 55 -15.84 15.63 -25.55
CA TYR A 55 -15.37 16.87 -26.19
C TYR A 55 -15.29 16.77 -27.73
N GLU A 56 -15.85 15.71 -28.33
CA GLU A 56 -15.87 15.47 -29.78
C GLU A 56 -14.49 15.50 -30.47
N ARG A 57 -13.41 15.15 -29.74
CA ARG A 57 -12.01 15.14 -30.20
C ARG A 57 -11.57 13.84 -30.86
N ILE A 58 -12.45 13.27 -31.68
CA ILE A 58 -12.20 12.05 -32.47
C ILE A 58 -11.18 12.26 -33.61
N ASP A 59 -10.69 13.49 -33.78
CA ASP A 59 -9.56 13.84 -34.65
C ASP A 59 -8.21 13.38 -34.10
N ILE A 60 -8.08 13.23 -32.77
CA ILE A 60 -6.85 12.77 -32.13
C ILE A 60 -6.86 11.24 -32.06
N PRO A 61 -5.84 10.56 -32.60
CA PRO A 61 -5.76 9.12 -32.52
C PRO A 61 -5.27 8.67 -31.14
N ILE A 62 -5.73 7.49 -30.72
CA ILE A 62 -5.35 6.81 -29.49
C ILE A 62 -4.72 5.47 -29.85
N LEU A 63 -3.57 5.15 -29.24
CA LEU A 63 -3.02 3.80 -29.15
C LEU A 63 -3.19 3.29 -27.72
N LYS A 64 -4.07 2.30 -27.55
CA LYS A 64 -4.25 1.56 -26.31
C LYS A 64 -3.30 0.36 -26.29
N LEU A 65 -2.48 0.25 -25.25
CA LEU A 65 -1.60 -0.90 -24.99
C LEU A 65 -2.02 -1.60 -23.68
N GLY A 66 -2.93 -2.57 -23.79
CA GLY A 66 -3.37 -3.40 -22.66
C GLY A 66 -2.41 -4.54 -22.32
N ALA A 67 -1.51 -4.91 -23.24
CA ALA A 67 -0.46 -5.89 -23.02
C ALA A 67 0.90 -5.31 -23.47
N PRO A 68 1.52 -4.43 -22.65
CA PRO A 68 2.71 -3.69 -23.03
C PRO A 68 4.00 -4.53 -22.96
N TYR A 69 3.98 -5.74 -22.38
CA TYR A 69 5.15 -6.61 -22.36
C TYR A 69 4.84 -8.08 -22.67
N PRO A 70 5.56 -8.73 -23.59
CA PRO A 70 6.59 -8.19 -24.50
C PRO A 70 6.07 -7.10 -25.43
N PHE A 71 6.86 -6.03 -25.61
CA PHE A 71 6.39 -4.80 -26.27
C PHE A 71 5.98 -5.01 -27.73
N PRO A 72 4.81 -4.54 -28.17
CA PRO A 72 4.37 -4.61 -29.56
C PRO A 72 5.03 -3.52 -30.40
N GLU A 73 6.31 -3.71 -30.72
CA GLU A 73 7.14 -2.71 -31.40
C GLU A 73 6.55 -2.19 -32.71
N LYS A 74 6.02 -3.08 -33.58
CA LYS A 74 5.53 -2.66 -34.90
C LYS A 74 4.28 -1.80 -34.80
N LEU A 75 3.37 -2.16 -33.89
CA LEU A 75 2.15 -1.40 -33.64
C LEU A 75 2.47 -0.02 -33.04
N ALA A 76 3.42 0.04 -32.11
CA ALA A 76 3.87 1.29 -31.51
C ALA A 76 4.61 2.16 -32.53
N ASP A 77 5.52 1.59 -33.32
CA ASP A 77 6.27 2.30 -34.36
C ASP A 77 5.32 2.87 -35.43
N GLU A 78 4.31 2.10 -35.87
CA GLU A 78 3.26 2.60 -36.80
C GLU A 78 2.56 3.85 -36.25
N PHE A 79 2.23 3.86 -34.96
CA PHE A 79 1.59 5.01 -34.31
C PHE A 79 2.53 6.21 -34.14
N MET A 80 3.77 5.96 -33.75
CA MET A 80 4.80 6.99 -33.59
C MET A 80 5.19 7.64 -34.93
N ASP A 81 5.14 6.87 -36.02
CA ASP A 81 5.41 7.36 -37.37
C ASP A 81 4.26 8.24 -37.89
N ALA A 82 3.01 7.90 -37.54
CA ALA A 82 1.83 8.67 -37.95
C ALA A 82 1.68 10.01 -37.22
N CYS A 83 2.27 10.16 -36.01
CA CYS A 83 2.09 11.33 -35.17
C CYS A 83 3.35 12.22 -35.08
N ASP A 84 3.19 13.55 -35.09
CA ASP A 84 4.30 14.50 -34.88
C ASP A 84 4.71 14.56 -33.40
N LYS A 85 3.73 14.58 -32.49
CA LYS A 85 3.88 14.48 -31.04
C LYS A 85 2.98 13.39 -30.47
N VAL A 86 3.44 12.73 -29.42
CA VAL A 86 2.71 11.66 -28.75
C VAL A 86 2.75 11.87 -27.25
N LEU A 87 1.59 11.99 -26.62
CA LEU A 87 1.48 12.03 -25.17
C LEU A 87 1.23 10.63 -24.62
N VAL A 88 2.05 10.18 -23.67
CA VAL A 88 1.89 8.92 -22.96
C VAL A 88 1.17 9.17 -21.64
N ILE A 89 0.02 8.54 -21.46
CA ILE A 89 -0.74 8.57 -20.20
C ILE A 89 -0.83 7.13 -19.69
N GLU A 90 -0.03 6.81 -18.68
CA GLU A 90 0.02 5.48 -18.08
C GLU A 90 0.14 5.54 -16.55
N GLU A 91 -0.26 4.44 -15.92
CA GLU A 91 -0.16 4.22 -14.48
C GLU A 91 0.61 2.92 -14.18
N THR A 92 1.34 2.81 -13.07
CA THR A 92 1.62 3.86 -12.05
C THR A 92 2.93 4.60 -12.31
N ASP A 93 3.84 4.00 -13.09
CA ASP A 93 5.15 4.53 -13.47
C ASP A 93 5.37 4.35 -14.97
N THR A 94 6.45 4.92 -15.49
CA THR A 94 6.88 4.86 -16.88
C THR A 94 7.27 3.44 -17.30
N VAL A 95 6.46 2.78 -18.13
CA VAL A 95 6.77 1.46 -18.70
C VAL A 95 6.65 1.53 -20.21
N ILE A 96 5.48 1.92 -20.71
CA ILE A 96 5.23 2.16 -22.12
C ILE A 96 6.10 3.33 -22.59
N GLU A 97 6.14 4.43 -21.83
CA GLU A 97 6.96 5.60 -22.14
C GLU A 97 8.42 5.19 -22.32
N TYR A 98 8.98 4.31 -21.49
CA TYR A 98 10.35 3.81 -21.65
C TYR A 98 10.55 2.99 -22.93
N MET A 99 9.57 2.20 -23.34
CA MET A 99 9.69 1.30 -24.49
C MET A 99 9.51 2.00 -25.84
N LEU A 100 8.90 3.19 -25.89
CA LEU A 100 8.81 4.01 -27.11
C LEU A 100 10.19 4.50 -27.58
N ARG A 101 10.48 4.37 -28.88
CA ARG A 101 11.82 4.65 -29.44
C ARG A 101 12.14 6.13 -29.62
N ASP A 102 11.22 6.93 -30.17
CA ASP A 102 11.49 8.35 -30.46
C ASP A 102 11.09 9.28 -29.29
N LYS A 103 11.99 9.39 -28.32
CA LYS A 103 11.82 10.28 -27.16
C LYS A 103 11.65 11.76 -27.50
N ARG A 104 12.03 12.21 -28.71
CA ARG A 104 11.88 13.63 -29.11
C ARG A 104 10.42 13.98 -29.40
N LYS A 105 9.64 12.97 -29.80
CA LYS A 105 8.19 13.10 -30.04
C LYS A 105 7.37 12.79 -28.78
N THR A 106 7.92 12.02 -27.85
CA THR A 106 7.23 11.56 -26.64
C THR A 106 7.12 12.64 -25.58
N LEU A 107 5.89 12.96 -25.21
CA LEU A 107 5.49 13.71 -24.03
C LEU A 107 4.93 12.70 -23.02
N GLY A 108 5.03 12.98 -21.73
CA GLY A 108 4.76 12.01 -20.66
C GLY A 108 5.33 12.48 -19.33
N ARG A 109 5.60 11.51 -18.44
CA ARG A 109 6.15 11.80 -17.12
C ARG A 109 7.59 12.32 -17.21
N LEU A 110 8.42 11.73 -18.07
CA LEU A 110 9.83 12.14 -18.21
C LEU A 110 9.98 13.55 -18.80
N SER A 111 8.99 14.00 -19.56
CA SER A 111 8.93 15.36 -20.11
C SER A 111 8.30 16.40 -19.17
N GLY A 112 7.70 15.98 -18.05
CA GLY A 112 6.97 16.85 -17.12
C GLY A 112 5.57 17.29 -17.60
N HIS A 113 5.00 16.63 -18.60
CA HIS A 113 3.61 16.87 -19.02
C HIS A 113 2.64 16.11 -18.13
N VAL A 114 2.97 14.87 -17.78
CA VAL A 114 2.25 14.06 -16.80
C VAL A 114 2.99 14.14 -15.45
N PRO A 115 2.30 14.34 -14.31
CA PRO A 115 2.94 14.31 -13.00
C PRO A 115 3.65 12.98 -12.71
N MET A 116 4.71 12.99 -11.90
CA MET A 116 5.39 11.76 -11.46
C MET A 116 4.62 11.04 -10.35
N GLU A 117 3.72 11.75 -9.69
CA GLU A 117 3.01 11.33 -8.49
C GLU A 117 1.50 11.56 -8.57
N GLY A 118 0.78 10.86 -7.71
CA GLY A 118 -0.67 10.93 -7.60
C GLY A 118 -1.40 10.13 -8.69
N GLU A 119 -2.69 9.94 -8.45
CA GLU A 119 -3.60 9.22 -9.34
C GLU A 119 -3.99 10.08 -10.55
N LEU A 120 -4.12 9.45 -11.72
CA LEU A 120 -4.55 10.13 -12.95
C LEU A 120 -6.08 10.08 -13.06
N VAL A 121 -6.73 10.80 -12.13
CA VAL A 121 -8.18 11.03 -12.16
C VAL A 121 -8.60 11.83 -13.41
N PRO A 122 -9.86 11.75 -13.86
CA PRO A 122 -10.33 12.39 -15.10
C PRO A 122 -9.96 13.85 -15.23
N GLU A 123 -10.17 14.63 -14.18
CA GLU A 123 -9.91 16.07 -14.16
C GLU A 123 -8.41 16.37 -14.36
N LYS A 124 -7.54 15.52 -13.80
CA LYS A 124 -6.09 15.66 -13.99
C LYS A 124 -5.68 15.25 -15.42
N ILE A 125 -6.28 14.21 -15.99
CA ILE A 125 -6.02 13.81 -17.37
C ILE A 125 -6.45 14.93 -18.34
N GLU A 126 -7.58 15.58 -18.10
CA GLU A 126 -8.04 16.73 -18.89
C GLU A 126 -7.02 17.88 -18.87
N ILE A 127 -6.52 18.28 -17.69
CA ILE A 127 -5.49 19.32 -17.55
C ILE A 127 -4.21 18.95 -18.32
N VAL A 128 -3.76 17.69 -18.19
CA VAL A 128 -2.57 17.18 -18.88
C VAL A 128 -2.77 17.24 -20.40
N LEU A 129 -3.94 16.83 -20.91
CA LEU A 129 -4.28 16.89 -22.33
C LEU A 129 -4.32 18.32 -22.85
N ASN A 130 -5.01 19.23 -22.15
CA ASN A 130 -5.08 20.64 -22.52
C ASN A 130 -3.70 21.29 -22.59
N LYS A 131 -2.83 21.03 -21.59
CA LYS A 131 -1.45 21.50 -21.61
C LYS A 131 -0.69 20.98 -22.83
N ALA A 132 -0.73 19.67 -23.08
CA ALA A 132 -0.01 19.06 -24.19
C ALA A 132 -0.53 19.53 -25.58
N LEU A 133 -1.84 19.73 -25.71
CA LEU A 133 -2.47 20.28 -26.92
C LEU A 133 -2.04 21.73 -27.14
N GLY A 134 -2.05 22.55 -26.10
CA GLY A 134 -1.60 23.94 -26.15
C GLY A 134 -0.13 24.09 -26.58
N ASP A 135 0.76 23.27 -26.02
CA ASP A 135 2.19 23.25 -26.40
C ASP A 135 2.40 22.80 -27.86
N CYS A 136 1.44 22.06 -28.44
CA CYS A 136 1.42 21.69 -29.85
C CYS A 136 0.67 22.69 -30.75
N GLY A 137 0.14 23.79 -30.20
CA GLY A 137 -0.64 24.79 -30.95
C GLY A 137 -1.99 24.27 -31.44
N LEU A 138 -2.56 23.26 -30.77
CA LEU A 138 -3.86 22.68 -31.08
C LEU A 138 -4.94 23.25 -30.16
N ALA A 139 -6.19 23.18 -30.61
CA ALA A 139 -7.33 23.56 -29.77
C ALA A 139 -7.37 22.67 -28.50
N PRO A 140 -7.68 23.25 -27.32
CA PRO A 140 -7.89 22.46 -26.11
C PRO A 140 -9.15 21.59 -26.23
N LEU A 141 -9.36 20.68 -25.26
CA LEU A 141 -10.61 19.95 -25.10
C LEU A 141 -11.75 20.88 -24.66
N SER A 142 -11.44 21.78 -23.74
CA SER A 142 -12.36 22.73 -23.11
C SER A 142 -11.73 24.12 -23.04
N ASP A 143 -12.55 25.17 -23.23
CA ASP A 143 -12.10 26.59 -23.11
C ASP A 143 -11.94 27.03 -21.65
N SER A 144 -12.44 26.24 -20.71
CA SER A 144 -12.42 26.51 -19.27
C SER A 144 -11.56 25.48 -18.55
N ASP A 145 -10.83 25.93 -17.55
CA ASP A 145 -9.98 25.11 -16.68
C ASP A 145 -10.85 24.35 -15.65
N ASN A 146 -11.94 23.73 -16.11
CA ASN A 146 -13.02 23.17 -15.27
C ASN A 146 -12.53 22.16 -14.24
N GLY A 147 -11.47 21.42 -14.56
CA GLY A 147 -10.84 20.49 -13.61
C GLY A 147 -10.34 21.21 -12.36
N LEU A 148 -9.70 22.37 -12.51
CA LEU A 148 -9.24 23.19 -11.38
C LEU A 148 -10.41 23.81 -10.61
N GLU A 149 -11.43 24.32 -11.31
CA GLU A 149 -12.63 24.85 -10.65
C GLU A 149 -13.36 23.78 -9.83
N ALA A 150 -13.45 22.54 -10.32
CA ALA A 150 -14.06 21.43 -9.59
C ALA A 150 -13.24 21.06 -8.34
N PHE A 151 -11.91 20.99 -8.45
CA PHE A 151 -11.04 20.75 -7.29
C PHE A 151 -11.14 21.86 -6.24
N ASP A 152 -11.19 23.12 -6.67
CA ASP A 152 -11.35 24.27 -5.77
C ASP A 152 -12.73 24.27 -5.11
N LEU A 153 -13.79 23.94 -5.86
CA LEU A 153 -15.14 23.81 -5.32
C LEU A 153 -15.21 22.71 -4.26
N VAL A 154 -14.67 21.52 -4.55
CA VAL A 154 -14.62 20.40 -3.60
C VAL A 154 -13.74 20.73 -2.40
N GLY A 155 -12.60 21.40 -2.62
CA GLY A 155 -11.73 21.89 -1.55
C GLY A 155 -12.43 22.87 -0.61
N GLY A 156 -13.36 23.68 -1.12
CA GLY A 156 -14.18 24.61 -0.36
C GLY A 156 -15.34 23.97 0.42
N LEU A 157 -15.69 22.70 0.19
CA LEU A 157 -16.82 22.03 0.85
C LEU A 157 -16.54 21.61 2.31
N GLU A 158 -15.33 21.83 2.83
CA GLU A 158 -14.90 21.44 4.20
C GLU A 158 -15.36 20.01 4.58
N LEU A 159 -15.32 19.08 3.63
CA LEU A 159 -15.82 17.73 3.83
C LEU A 159 -14.99 17.01 4.92
N PRO A 160 -15.63 16.19 5.78
CA PRO A 160 -14.93 15.45 6.81
C PRO A 160 -13.91 14.49 6.18
N ILE A 161 -12.65 14.64 6.57
CA ILE A 161 -11.55 13.81 6.06
C ILE A 161 -11.73 12.37 6.54
N ARG A 162 -12.00 11.46 5.60
CA ARG A 162 -12.03 10.02 5.86
C ARG A 162 -10.65 9.42 5.66
N LYS A 163 -9.85 9.39 6.72
CA LYS A 163 -8.52 8.77 6.68
C LYS A 163 -8.65 7.25 6.44
N PRO A 164 -7.79 6.64 5.62
CA PRO A 164 -7.73 5.19 5.50
C PRO A 164 -7.44 4.54 6.86
N THR A 165 -8.36 3.75 7.41
CA THR A 165 -8.25 3.23 8.79
C THR A 165 -8.34 1.71 8.85
N LEU A 166 -7.75 1.11 9.88
CA LEU A 166 -7.86 -0.32 10.13
C LEU A 166 -9.30 -0.71 10.47
N CYS A 167 -9.71 -1.93 10.13
CA CYS A 167 -11.06 -2.43 10.41
C CYS A 167 -11.40 -2.42 11.91
N PRO A 168 -12.69 -2.33 12.31
CA PRO A 168 -13.11 -2.57 13.69
C PRO A 168 -12.59 -3.92 14.21
N GLY A 169 -11.95 -3.91 15.38
CA GLY A 169 -11.30 -5.10 15.93
C GLY A 169 -10.08 -5.61 15.15
N CYS A 170 -9.48 -4.84 14.26
CA CYS A 170 -8.23 -5.30 13.63
C CYS A 170 -7.12 -5.49 14.70
N PRO A 171 -6.44 -6.66 14.75
CA PRO A 171 -5.42 -6.94 15.76
C PRO A 171 -4.17 -6.05 15.63
N HIS A 172 -3.84 -5.60 14.42
CA HIS A 172 -2.71 -4.69 14.19
C HIS A 172 -2.84 -3.40 15.02
N ARG A 173 -4.07 -2.91 15.25
CA ARG A 173 -4.31 -1.74 16.10
C ARG A 173 -3.85 -1.98 17.54
N ALA A 174 -4.09 -3.16 18.09
CA ALA A 174 -3.66 -3.53 19.43
C ALA A 174 -2.12 -3.69 19.50
N SER A 175 -1.50 -4.24 18.46
CA SER A 175 -0.04 -4.28 18.30
C SER A 175 0.55 -2.87 18.30
N PHE A 176 0.03 -1.96 17.47
CA PHE A 176 0.51 -0.58 17.36
C PHE A 176 0.33 0.22 18.65
N TYR A 177 -0.83 0.09 19.31
CA TYR A 177 -1.03 0.69 20.63
C TYR A 177 0.05 0.24 21.61
N SER A 178 0.34 -1.07 21.65
CA SER A 178 1.31 -1.65 22.58
C SER A 178 2.74 -1.20 22.27
N ILE A 179 3.13 -1.20 20.99
CA ILE A 179 4.43 -0.71 20.51
C ILE A 179 4.63 0.76 20.90
N ARG A 180 3.66 1.63 20.57
CA ARG A 180 3.75 3.07 20.85
C ARG A 180 3.77 3.36 22.34
N LYS A 181 3.03 2.60 23.14
CA LYS A 181 2.99 2.77 24.60
C LYS A 181 4.30 2.31 25.27
N ALA A 182 4.95 1.28 24.73
CA ALA A 182 6.23 0.79 25.21
C ALA A 182 7.41 1.69 24.79
N LEU A 183 7.44 2.12 23.51
CA LEU A 183 8.57 2.82 22.90
C LEU A 183 8.10 4.06 22.09
N PRO A 184 7.53 5.09 22.74
CA PRO A 184 6.92 6.24 22.05
C PRO A 184 7.91 7.13 21.27
N LYS A 185 9.22 6.95 21.46
CA LYS A 185 10.29 7.72 20.81
C LYS A 185 11.04 6.92 19.74
N ALA A 186 10.60 5.70 19.44
CA ALA A 186 11.21 4.90 18.40
C ALA A 186 11.04 5.55 17.02
N ILE A 187 11.88 5.16 16.06
CA ILE A 187 11.53 5.27 14.65
C ILE A 187 10.82 3.99 14.22
N PHE A 188 9.76 4.12 13.43
CA PHE A 188 8.87 3.04 13.03
C PHE A 188 8.92 2.80 11.51
N PRO A 189 10.01 2.20 10.98
CA PRO A 189 10.02 1.76 9.59
C PRO A 189 9.03 0.61 9.38
N SER A 190 8.30 0.66 8.28
CA SER A 190 7.33 -0.36 7.91
C SER A 190 7.40 -0.61 6.40
N ASP A 191 6.64 -1.60 5.92
CA ASP A 191 6.43 -1.87 4.51
C ASP A 191 4.93 -1.85 4.12
N ILE A 192 4.62 -2.34 2.91
CA ILE A 192 3.29 -2.30 2.30
C ILE A 192 2.40 -3.44 2.81
N GLY A 193 1.27 -3.08 3.42
CA GLY A 193 0.19 -3.98 3.81
C GLY A 193 -0.86 -3.28 4.66
N CYS A 194 -1.82 -4.00 5.26
CA CYS A 194 -2.83 -3.40 6.16
C CYS A 194 -2.21 -2.55 7.26
N TYR A 195 -1.06 -2.98 7.76
CA TYR A 195 -0.31 -2.32 8.81
C TYR A 195 0.32 -0.98 8.37
N THR A 196 0.42 -0.67 7.07
CA THR A 196 0.75 0.70 6.59
C THR A 196 -0.22 1.77 7.13
N LEU A 197 -1.46 1.38 7.42
CA LEU A 197 -2.47 2.24 8.04
C LEU A 197 -2.14 2.61 9.50
N GLY A 198 -1.11 2.00 10.10
CA GLY A 198 -0.53 2.42 11.38
C GLY A 198 0.08 3.84 11.34
N SER A 199 0.19 4.45 10.15
CA SER A 199 0.57 5.86 9.97
C SER A 199 -0.40 6.80 10.66
N ASN A 200 -1.71 6.56 10.59
CA ASN A 200 -2.71 7.34 11.35
C ASN A 200 -2.53 7.20 12.87
N LEU A 201 -2.03 6.04 13.30
CA LEU A 201 -1.77 5.73 14.71
C LEU A 201 -0.38 6.23 15.17
N GLY A 202 0.40 6.86 14.29
CA GLY A 202 1.75 7.34 14.63
C GLY A 202 2.72 6.22 15.01
N VAL A 203 2.57 5.04 14.39
CA VAL A 203 3.46 3.86 14.58
C VAL A 203 4.01 3.39 13.23
N VAL A 204 4.04 4.28 12.24
CA VAL A 204 4.65 4.10 10.94
C VAL A 204 5.19 5.46 10.50
N ASP A 205 6.51 5.62 10.50
CA ASP A 205 7.19 6.87 10.09
C ASP A 205 7.58 6.84 8.61
N THR A 206 7.82 5.65 8.05
CA THR A 206 8.25 5.49 6.66
C THR A 206 7.84 4.13 6.12
N VAL A 207 7.47 4.11 4.83
CA VAL A 207 7.05 2.93 4.05
C VAL A 207 7.54 3.13 2.62
N LEU A 208 7.98 2.06 1.97
CA LEU A 208 8.42 2.10 0.58
C LEU A 208 7.81 0.94 -0.23
N ASP A 209 8.36 -0.26 -0.09
CA ASP A 209 7.92 -1.46 -0.81
C ASP A 209 7.72 -2.63 0.16
N MET A 210 7.23 -3.76 -0.36
CA MET A 210 7.17 -5.03 0.36
C MET A 210 8.58 -5.50 0.73
N GLY A 211 8.91 -5.56 2.02
CA GLY A 211 10.24 -5.92 2.51
C GLY A 211 11.06 -4.74 3.06
N ALA A 212 10.71 -3.50 2.71
CA ALA A 212 11.46 -2.31 3.07
C ALA A 212 11.61 -2.07 4.58
N GLY A 213 10.66 -2.52 5.41
CA GLY A 213 10.68 -2.27 6.86
C GLY A 213 11.98 -2.75 7.52
N ILE A 214 12.47 -3.94 7.15
CA ILE A 214 13.70 -4.53 7.69
C ILE A 214 14.96 -3.83 7.14
N THR A 215 14.99 -3.55 5.84
CA THR A 215 16.17 -2.95 5.19
C THR A 215 16.34 -1.49 5.60
N MET A 216 15.24 -0.73 5.74
CA MET A 216 15.26 0.62 6.31
C MET A 216 15.68 0.61 7.78
N ALA A 217 15.18 -0.33 8.60
CA ALA A 217 15.62 -0.46 9.99
C ALA A 217 17.13 -0.72 10.10
N SER A 218 17.67 -1.59 9.24
CA SER A 218 19.11 -1.83 9.17
C SER A 218 19.89 -0.57 8.76
N GLY A 219 19.38 0.20 7.80
CA GLY A 219 19.95 1.48 7.38
C GLY A 219 19.97 2.51 8.51
N PHE A 220 18.85 2.66 9.23
CA PHE A 220 18.75 3.56 10.38
C PHE A 220 19.71 3.14 11.50
N TRP A 221 19.82 1.85 11.81
CA TRP A 221 20.79 1.36 12.79
C TRP A 221 22.21 1.75 12.44
N ASN A 222 22.63 1.50 11.20
CA ASN A 222 23.98 1.82 10.74
C ASN A 222 24.25 3.33 10.77
N ALA A 223 23.27 4.16 10.39
CA ALA A 223 23.40 5.61 10.48
C ALA A 223 23.51 6.08 11.95
N TYR A 224 22.66 5.56 12.83
CA TYR A 224 22.65 5.93 14.24
C TYR A 224 23.93 5.53 14.97
N ILE A 225 24.52 4.36 14.68
CA ILE A 225 25.84 4.01 15.21
C ILE A 225 26.92 4.99 14.72
N GLN A 226 26.92 5.34 13.43
CA GLN A 226 27.92 6.26 12.87
C GLN A 226 27.86 7.64 13.54
N ASP A 227 26.66 8.11 13.88
CA ASP A 227 26.41 9.41 14.48
C ASP A 227 26.41 9.40 16.02
N ASP A 228 26.69 8.26 16.67
CA ASP A 228 26.57 8.05 18.13
C ASP A 228 25.19 8.43 18.70
N VAL A 229 24.14 8.16 17.92
CA VAL A 229 22.74 8.41 18.30
C VAL A 229 22.11 7.13 18.85
N LYS A 230 21.59 7.19 20.08
CA LYS A 230 20.79 6.10 20.65
C LYS A 230 19.31 6.37 20.45
N LYS A 231 18.71 5.77 19.43
CA LYS A 231 17.27 5.84 19.17
C LYS A 231 16.69 4.43 18.97
N PRO A 232 15.58 4.07 19.63
CA PRO A 232 14.93 2.78 19.40
C PRO A 232 14.46 2.66 17.93
N ILE A 233 14.61 1.48 17.35
CA ILE A 233 14.12 1.16 16.01
C ILE A 233 13.16 -0.02 16.15
N VAL A 234 11.92 0.17 15.72
CA VAL A 234 10.89 -0.88 15.72
C VAL A 234 10.36 -1.04 14.31
N ALA A 235 10.81 -2.08 13.61
CA ALA A 235 10.32 -2.42 12.29
C ALA A 235 9.03 -3.22 12.37
N THR A 236 8.04 -2.90 11.54
CA THR A 236 6.82 -3.71 11.40
C THR A 236 6.72 -4.32 10.02
N MET A 237 6.23 -5.56 9.94
CA MET A 237 6.09 -6.29 8.69
C MET A 237 4.95 -7.30 8.75
N GLY A 238 4.24 -7.54 7.64
CA GLY A 238 3.22 -8.59 7.56
C GLY A 238 3.81 -9.99 7.40
N ASP A 239 3.04 -11.03 7.74
CA ASP A 239 3.42 -12.44 7.52
C ASP A 239 3.75 -12.73 6.06
N SER A 240 2.82 -12.45 5.14
CA SER A 240 3.03 -12.71 3.70
C SER A 240 4.19 -11.89 3.13
N THR A 241 4.37 -10.66 3.60
CA THR A 241 5.49 -9.81 3.16
C THR A 241 6.83 -10.34 3.65
N PHE A 242 6.87 -10.88 4.88
CA PHE A 242 8.06 -11.51 5.42
C PHE A 242 8.53 -12.69 4.55
N PHE A 243 7.60 -13.54 4.10
CA PHE A 243 7.92 -14.63 3.18
C PHE A 243 8.30 -14.15 1.77
N HIS A 244 7.71 -13.05 1.30
CA HIS A 244 7.98 -12.51 -0.03
C HIS A 244 9.41 -11.96 -0.16
N SER A 245 9.83 -11.10 0.76
CA SER A 245 11.10 -10.37 0.68
C SER A 245 11.75 -10.05 2.02
N GLY A 246 11.07 -10.30 3.15
CA GLY A 246 11.63 -10.02 4.48
C GLY A 246 12.78 -10.95 4.89
N THR A 247 12.74 -12.21 4.47
CA THR A 247 13.76 -13.22 4.84
C THR A 247 15.19 -12.82 4.44
N THR A 248 15.39 -12.34 3.22
CA THR A 248 16.71 -11.91 2.73
C THR A 248 17.20 -10.67 3.47
N GLY A 249 16.30 -9.72 3.76
CA GLY A 249 16.58 -8.56 4.59
C GLY A 249 17.01 -8.95 6.01
N LEU A 250 16.29 -9.89 6.64
CA LEU A 250 16.58 -10.31 8.01
C LEU A 250 17.91 -11.04 8.11
N ILE A 251 18.20 -11.96 7.18
CA ILE A 251 19.50 -12.66 7.13
C ILE A 251 20.65 -11.65 7.02
N ASN A 252 20.50 -10.65 6.16
CA ASN A 252 21.52 -9.61 6.01
C ASN A 252 21.66 -8.76 7.28
N ALA A 253 20.55 -8.41 7.93
CA ALA A 253 20.57 -7.67 9.18
C ALA A 253 21.27 -8.45 10.30
N VAL A 254 20.96 -9.74 10.46
CA VAL A 254 21.62 -10.64 11.43
C VAL A 254 23.11 -10.76 11.14
N TYR A 255 23.48 -11.01 9.88
CA TYR A 255 24.89 -11.15 9.48
C TYR A 255 25.73 -9.90 9.79
N ASN A 256 25.15 -8.71 9.64
CA ASN A 256 25.82 -7.44 9.89
C ASN A 256 25.56 -6.87 11.30
N ASP A 257 24.95 -7.64 12.21
CA ASP A 257 24.56 -7.18 13.55
C ASP A 257 23.81 -5.82 13.54
N SER A 258 22.89 -5.68 12.59
CA SER A 258 22.04 -4.48 12.47
C SER A 258 20.87 -4.59 13.43
N ARG A 259 21.02 -4.09 14.67
CA ARG A 259 20.08 -4.39 15.76
C ARG A 259 18.83 -3.51 15.76
N PHE A 260 17.67 -4.15 15.80
CA PHE A 260 16.36 -3.51 15.96
C PHE A 260 15.34 -4.53 16.46
N LEU A 261 14.18 -4.05 16.92
CA LEU A 261 13.03 -4.92 17.18
C LEU A 261 12.22 -5.07 15.88
N LEU A 262 12.00 -6.30 15.43
CA LEU A 262 11.08 -6.61 14.35
C LEU A 262 9.77 -7.16 14.93
N VAL A 263 8.64 -6.53 14.61
CA VAL A 263 7.32 -7.05 14.93
C VAL A 263 6.65 -7.55 13.65
N ILE A 264 6.55 -8.88 13.52
CA ILE A 264 5.83 -9.53 12.42
C ILE A 264 4.35 -9.62 12.82
N LEU A 265 3.51 -8.96 12.03
CA LEU A 265 2.06 -8.84 12.23
C LEU A 265 1.36 -9.97 11.46
N ASP A 266 1.21 -11.11 12.13
CA ASP A 266 0.69 -12.35 11.54
C ASP A 266 -0.84 -12.43 11.68
N ASN A 267 -1.54 -12.12 10.59
CA ASN A 267 -3.00 -12.19 10.53
C ASN A 267 -3.51 -13.39 9.70
N HIS A 268 -2.62 -14.31 9.34
CA HIS A 268 -2.87 -15.51 8.56
C HIS A 268 -3.36 -15.30 7.12
N ILE A 269 -3.31 -14.08 6.56
CA ILE A 269 -3.85 -13.82 5.23
C ILE A 269 -3.22 -12.59 4.55
N THR A 270 -3.03 -12.64 3.23
CA THR A 270 -2.65 -11.44 2.48
C THR A 270 -3.88 -10.56 2.28
N ALA A 271 -4.24 -9.79 3.31
CA ALA A 271 -5.55 -9.16 3.43
C ALA A 271 -5.81 -8.05 2.39
N MET A 272 -4.95 -7.03 2.35
CA MET A 272 -5.15 -5.79 1.58
C MET A 272 -5.29 -6.02 0.07
N THR A 273 -4.66 -7.07 -0.45
CA THR A 273 -4.65 -7.40 -1.88
C THR A 273 -5.85 -8.23 -2.33
N GLY A 274 -6.80 -8.51 -1.45
CA GLY A 274 -7.98 -9.34 -1.76
C GLY A 274 -7.97 -10.72 -1.11
N MET A 275 -7.44 -10.83 0.11
CA MET A 275 -7.58 -12.01 0.96
C MET A 275 -6.94 -13.29 0.38
N GLN A 276 -5.76 -13.18 -0.25
CA GLN A 276 -5.06 -14.36 -0.75
C GLN A 276 -4.56 -15.25 0.40
N PRO A 277 -4.57 -16.58 0.25
CA PRO A 277 -4.07 -17.49 1.27
C PRO A 277 -2.63 -17.17 1.69
N SER A 278 -2.37 -17.08 2.99
CA SER A 278 -1.01 -16.98 3.52
C SER A 278 -0.32 -18.34 3.49
N ILE A 279 1.01 -18.32 3.34
CA ILE A 279 1.86 -19.51 3.40
C ILE A 279 1.76 -20.19 4.78
N THR A 280 1.39 -19.44 5.83
CA THR A 280 1.21 -19.98 7.19
C THR A 280 0.01 -20.93 7.30
N GLN A 281 -0.99 -20.83 6.42
CA GLN A 281 -2.23 -21.62 6.48
C GLN A 281 -2.16 -22.95 5.73
N GLY A 282 -1.21 -23.10 4.80
CA GLY A 282 -1.11 -24.30 3.98
C GLY A 282 -2.24 -24.44 2.94
N ASP A 283 -2.94 -23.37 2.62
CA ASP A 283 -3.90 -23.30 1.52
C ASP A 283 -3.25 -22.69 0.27
N ARG A 284 -3.40 -23.33 -0.89
CA ARG A 284 -2.92 -22.80 -2.17
C ARG A 284 -4.02 -22.02 -2.87
N VAL A 285 -3.62 -21.12 -3.76
CA VAL A 285 -4.54 -20.28 -4.57
C VAL A 285 -5.50 -21.11 -5.43
N ASP A 286 -5.13 -22.34 -5.80
CA ASP A 286 -5.96 -23.27 -6.58
C ASP A 286 -6.84 -24.19 -5.72
N GLY A 287 -6.92 -23.95 -4.40
CA GLY A 287 -7.73 -24.72 -3.46
C GLY A 287 -7.10 -26.04 -2.99
N ARG A 288 -5.92 -26.42 -3.48
CA ARG A 288 -5.19 -27.59 -2.95
C ARG A 288 -4.47 -27.25 -1.65
N LYS A 289 -4.20 -28.27 -0.84
CA LYS A 289 -3.34 -28.10 0.35
C LYS A 289 -1.86 -28.02 -0.03
N GLY A 290 -1.19 -27.03 0.54
CA GLY A 290 0.26 -26.86 0.55
C GLY A 290 0.88 -27.31 1.86
N ASN A 291 2.20 -27.19 1.96
CA ASN A 291 2.91 -27.38 3.21
C ASN A 291 3.01 -26.02 3.91
N PRO A 292 2.36 -25.81 5.07
CA PRO A 292 2.48 -24.55 5.79
C PRO A 292 3.91 -24.35 6.29
N ILE A 293 4.38 -23.10 6.27
CA ILE A 293 5.70 -22.73 6.81
C ILE A 293 5.46 -21.80 8.00
N SER A 294 5.99 -22.18 9.18
CA SER A 294 5.89 -21.37 10.40
C SER A 294 6.87 -20.19 10.36
N LEU A 295 6.40 -19.02 10.77
CA LEU A 295 7.22 -17.81 10.93
C LEU A 295 8.36 -18.03 11.92
N GLU A 296 8.09 -18.68 13.05
CA GLU A 296 9.08 -19.03 14.08
C GLU A 296 10.24 -19.83 13.49
N THR A 297 9.93 -20.80 12.64
CA THR A 297 10.93 -21.69 12.04
C THR A 297 11.80 -20.93 11.06
N ILE A 298 11.20 -20.11 10.19
CA ILE A 298 11.97 -19.35 9.20
C ILE A 298 12.76 -18.20 9.84
N VAL A 299 12.20 -17.51 10.85
CA VAL A 299 12.89 -16.47 11.61
C VAL A 299 14.10 -17.05 12.35
N LYS A 300 13.92 -18.21 13.01
CA LYS A 300 15.04 -18.94 13.62
C LYS A 300 16.09 -19.35 12.59
N GLY A 301 15.65 -19.81 11.42
CA GLY A 301 16.51 -20.12 10.29
C GLY A 301 17.30 -18.92 9.74
N CYS A 302 16.82 -17.69 9.98
CA CYS A 302 17.55 -16.45 9.65
C CYS A 302 18.62 -16.09 10.69
N GLY A 303 18.73 -16.85 11.79
CA GLY A 303 19.74 -16.63 12.84
C GLY A 303 19.29 -15.75 14.01
N VAL A 304 17.98 -15.55 14.19
CA VAL A 304 17.45 -14.83 15.35
C VAL A 304 17.17 -15.80 16.51
N ASP A 305 17.73 -15.52 17.68
CA ASP A 305 17.52 -16.33 18.89
C ASP A 305 16.33 -15.82 19.74
N TYR A 306 16.12 -14.51 19.80
CA TYR A 306 15.00 -13.93 20.53
C TYR A 306 13.74 -13.92 19.67
N ILE A 307 12.89 -14.93 19.86
CA ILE A 307 11.60 -15.07 19.15
C ILE A 307 10.48 -15.25 20.16
N LYS A 308 9.46 -14.40 20.07
CA LYS A 308 8.28 -14.43 20.94
C LYS A 308 7.01 -14.39 20.11
N VAL A 309 6.04 -15.23 20.47
CA VAL A 309 4.75 -15.32 19.77
C VAL A 309 3.66 -14.95 20.75
N LEU A 310 2.91 -13.89 20.45
CA LEU A 310 1.91 -13.32 21.34
C LEU A 310 0.64 -13.01 20.57
N ASP A 311 -0.51 -13.05 21.26
CA ASP A 311 -1.74 -12.43 20.75
C ASP A 311 -1.73 -10.94 21.14
N PRO A 312 -1.77 -9.99 20.18
CA PRO A 312 -1.78 -8.56 20.47
C PRO A 312 -3.01 -8.08 21.24
N TYR A 313 -4.09 -8.86 21.35
CA TYR A 313 -5.23 -8.52 22.20
C TYR A 313 -4.89 -8.55 23.68
N ASP A 314 -3.88 -9.31 24.11
CA ASP A 314 -3.29 -9.14 25.44
C ASP A 314 -2.31 -7.96 25.42
N THR A 315 -2.88 -6.75 25.45
CA THR A 315 -2.09 -5.52 25.31
C THR A 315 -1.10 -5.35 26.46
N LYS A 316 -1.41 -5.85 27.66
CA LYS A 316 -0.51 -5.77 28.82
C LYS A 316 0.73 -6.62 28.57
N ASN A 317 0.55 -7.87 28.14
CA ASN A 317 1.66 -8.76 27.81
C ASN A 317 2.46 -8.23 26.61
N MET A 318 1.79 -7.76 25.55
CA MET A 318 2.45 -7.19 24.38
C MET A 318 3.31 -5.96 24.74
N ILE A 319 2.82 -5.05 25.60
CA ILE A 319 3.62 -3.90 26.06
C ILE A 319 4.87 -4.34 26.83
N GLN A 320 4.73 -5.34 27.69
CA GLN A 320 5.85 -5.84 28.48
C GLN A 320 6.89 -6.51 27.58
N GLU A 321 6.46 -7.39 26.68
CA GLU A 321 7.35 -8.10 25.77
C GLU A 321 8.06 -7.16 24.79
N VAL A 322 7.42 -6.08 24.34
CA VAL A 322 8.11 -5.05 23.52
C VAL A 322 9.25 -4.39 24.30
N LYS A 323 9.09 -4.15 25.61
CA LYS A 323 10.17 -3.60 26.46
C LYS A 323 11.29 -4.60 26.66
N ASP A 324 10.96 -5.86 26.91
CA ASP A 324 11.93 -6.93 27.15
C ASP A 324 12.73 -7.24 25.87
N ALA A 325 12.06 -7.29 24.73
CA ALA A 325 12.70 -7.43 23.43
C ALA A 325 13.62 -6.24 23.10
N TYR A 326 13.20 -5.01 23.43
CA TYR A 326 14.08 -3.85 23.26
C TYR A 326 15.27 -3.85 24.22
N ALA A 327 15.11 -4.37 25.44
CA ALA A 327 16.23 -4.57 26.35
C ALA A 327 17.25 -5.55 25.76
N HIS A 328 16.79 -6.66 25.16
CA HIS A 328 17.64 -7.59 24.41
C HIS A 328 18.38 -6.91 23.25
N VAL A 329 17.71 -6.06 22.47
CA VAL A 329 18.33 -5.31 21.35
C VAL A 329 19.50 -4.42 21.80
N ASN A 330 19.42 -3.86 23.01
CA ASN A 330 20.48 -2.98 23.55
C ASN A 330 21.54 -3.73 24.38
N ASP A 331 21.33 -5.00 24.67
CA ASP A 331 22.29 -5.81 25.43
C ASP A 331 23.55 -6.03 24.57
N PRO A 332 24.77 -5.82 25.08
CA PRO A 332 26.01 -6.11 24.35
C PRO A 332 26.06 -7.53 23.76
N ASP A 333 25.56 -8.52 24.52
CA ASP A 333 25.49 -9.93 24.14
C ASP A 333 24.16 -10.30 23.44
N GLY A 334 23.30 -9.31 23.23
CA GLY A 334 22.05 -9.43 22.49
C GLY A 334 22.20 -9.20 20.99
N GLY A 335 21.06 -9.04 20.32
CA GLY A 335 20.99 -8.82 18.88
C GLY A 335 19.60 -8.41 18.43
N ILE A 336 19.25 -8.73 17.18
CA ILE A 336 17.89 -8.49 16.67
C ILE A 336 16.89 -9.31 17.50
N ALA A 337 15.78 -8.68 17.89
CA ALA A 337 14.66 -9.36 18.54
C ALA A 337 13.45 -9.42 17.60
N VAL A 338 12.73 -10.55 17.60
CA VAL A 338 11.52 -10.72 16.80
C VAL A 338 10.32 -11.06 17.69
N ILE A 339 9.26 -10.26 17.55
CA ILE A 339 7.94 -10.56 18.09
C ILE A 339 7.02 -10.92 16.92
N ILE A 340 6.41 -12.10 16.95
CA ILE A 340 5.33 -12.51 16.06
C ILE A 340 4.03 -12.22 16.79
N SER A 341 3.40 -11.10 16.42
CA SER A 341 2.09 -10.66 16.89
C SER A 341 1.02 -11.38 16.07
N ARG A 342 0.55 -12.53 16.55
CA ARG A 342 -0.33 -13.44 15.82
C ARG A 342 -1.78 -13.33 16.28
N HIS A 343 -2.67 -12.94 15.37
CA HIS A 343 -4.11 -13.00 15.58
C HIS A 343 -4.84 -12.92 14.22
N PRO A 344 -5.81 -13.81 13.92
CA PRO A 344 -6.45 -13.87 12.60
C PRO A 344 -7.10 -12.55 12.17
N CYS A 345 -7.07 -12.25 10.87
CA CYS A 345 -7.80 -11.12 10.31
C CYS A 345 -9.31 -11.24 10.57
N VAL A 346 -9.91 -10.28 11.29
CA VAL A 346 -11.34 -10.28 11.63
C VAL A 346 -12.28 -10.24 10.43
N ILE A 347 -11.84 -9.71 9.28
CA ILE A 347 -12.61 -9.74 8.04
C ILE A 347 -12.43 -11.07 7.29
N GLY A 348 -11.19 -11.58 7.25
CA GLY A 348 -10.87 -12.83 6.54
C GLY A 348 -11.39 -14.07 7.26
N PHE A 349 -11.47 -14.03 8.59
CA PHE A 349 -11.81 -15.15 9.46
C PHE A 349 -12.94 -14.79 10.43
N LYS A 350 -14.07 -14.31 9.91
CA LYS A 350 -15.19 -13.76 10.70
C LYS A 350 -15.67 -14.65 11.86
N GLU A 351 -15.67 -15.97 11.64
CA GLU A 351 -16.19 -16.94 12.60
C GLU A 351 -15.18 -17.34 13.68
N THR A 352 -13.88 -17.17 13.42
CA THR A 352 -12.82 -17.73 14.27
C THR A 352 -11.85 -16.69 14.81
N ALA A 353 -11.81 -15.48 14.24
CA ALA A 353 -10.95 -14.41 14.72
C ALA A 353 -11.34 -13.93 16.12
N ILE A 354 -12.63 -13.87 16.44
CA ILE A 354 -13.14 -13.49 17.76
C ILE A 354 -13.83 -14.71 18.38
N PRO A 355 -13.07 -15.63 19.02
CA PRO A 355 -13.64 -16.87 19.57
C PRO A 355 -14.58 -16.62 20.76
N GLU A 356 -14.25 -15.62 21.60
CA GLU A 356 -15.12 -15.14 22.68
C GLU A 356 -15.56 -13.71 22.36
N LYS A 357 -16.85 -13.52 22.09
CA LYS A 357 -17.44 -12.19 21.89
C LYS A 357 -17.69 -11.55 23.25
N ILE A 358 -17.09 -10.39 23.46
CA ILE A 358 -17.22 -9.60 24.69
C ILE A 358 -18.07 -8.37 24.36
N GLU A 359 -19.32 -8.41 24.80
CA GLU A 359 -20.19 -7.24 24.75
C GLU A 359 -19.74 -6.21 25.78
N VAL A 360 -19.71 -4.95 25.38
CA VAL A 360 -19.19 -3.84 26.18
C VAL A 360 -20.12 -2.64 26.10
N LEU A 361 -20.14 -1.84 27.16
CA LEU A 361 -20.84 -0.56 27.24
C LEU A 361 -19.89 0.56 27.70
N VAL A 362 -20.14 1.79 27.29
CA VAL A 362 -19.45 2.98 27.81
C VAL A 362 -20.26 3.51 28.99
N THR A 363 -19.63 3.64 30.16
CA THR A 363 -20.30 4.07 31.40
C THR A 363 -20.36 5.59 31.51
N GLU A 364 -21.10 6.07 32.52
CA GLU A 364 -21.17 7.50 32.85
C GLU A 364 -19.83 8.11 33.27
N ASP A 365 -18.84 7.28 33.64
CA ASP A 365 -17.48 7.72 34.01
C ASP A 365 -16.66 8.20 32.81
N CYS A 366 -17.18 8.07 31.59
CA CYS A 366 -16.56 8.60 30.39
C CYS A 366 -16.50 10.13 30.44
N ASP A 367 -15.28 10.67 30.37
CA ASP A 367 -15.00 12.11 30.39
C ASP A 367 -14.78 12.72 29.00
N ASP A 368 -15.16 12.00 27.95
CA ASP A 368 -14.97 12.40 26.54
C ASP A 368 -13.51 12.75 26.17
N CYS A 369 -12.51 12.14 26.81
CA CYS A 369 -11.10 12.36 26.48
C CYS A 369 -10.71 11.96 25.04
N GLY A 370 -11.60 11.26 24.32
CA GLY A 370 -11.45 10.85 22.93
C GLY A 370 -10.35 9.81 22.65
N PHE A 371 -9.70 9.25 23.67
CA PHE A 371 -8.58 8.33 23.47
C PHE A 371 -8.91 7.13 22.56
N CYS A 372 -10.08 6.52 22.76
CA CYS A 372 -10.55 5.34 22.04
C CYS A 372 -10.78 5.56 20.54
N HIS A 373 -11.21 6.76 20.12
CA HIS A 373 -11.56 7.06 18.73
C HIS A 373 -10.55 8.01 18.04
N LEU A 374 -9.75 8.78 18.78
CA LEU A 374 -8.71 9.66 18.23
C LEU A 374 -7.30 9.08 18.29
N ARG A 375 -6.97 8.30 19.33
CA ARG A 375 -5.59 7.79 19.56
C ARG A 375 -5.46 6.30 19.36
N PHE A 376 -6.46 5.53 19.75
CA PHE A 376 -6.59 4.11 19.42
C PHE A 376 -7.35 3.93 18.09
N GLU A 377 -8.15 4.91 17.67
CA GLU A 377 -8.81 4.95 16.36
C GLU A 377 -9.69 3.72 16.09
N CYS A 378 -10.45 3.25 17.08
CA CYS A 378 -11.44 2.20 16.85
C CYS A 378 -12.64 2.79 16.07
N PRO A 379 -12.96 2.33 14.85
CA PRO A 379 -14.06 2.90 14.07
C PRO A 379 -15.44 2.61 14.67
N ALA A 380 -15.53 1.64 15.58
CA ALA A 380 -16.76 1.34 16.32
C ALA A 380 -16.94 2.23 17.56
N MET A 381 -15.94 3.02 17.96
CA MET A 381 -16.08 4.01 19.03
C MET A 381 -16.29 5.37 18.35
N VAL A 382 -17.44 5.98 18.55
CA VAL A 382 -17.83 7.24 17.89
C VAL A 382 -18.17 8.28 18.94
N ARG A 383 -17.83 9.54 18.70
CA ARG A 383 -18.29 10.65 19.54
C ARG A 383 -19.72 11.00 19.14
N ASN A 384 -20.65 10.95 20.08
CA ASN A 384 -22.00 11.48 19.88
C ASN A 384 -21.96 13.00 20.14
N GLU A 385 -22.33 13.78 19.13
CA GLU A 385 -22.29 15.25 19.20
C GLU A 385 -23.37 15.83 20.12
N GLU A 386 -24.48 15.13 20.32
CA GLU A 386 -25.58 15.60 21.19
C GLU A 386 -25.28 15.35 22.66
N THR A 387 -24.70 14.20 22.99
CA THR A 387 -24.39 13.82 24.38
C THR A 387 -22.99 14.24 24.80
N GLU A 388 -22.15 14.69 23.86
CA GLU A 388 -20.72 14.96 24.04
C GLU A 388 -19.99 13.80 24.73
N LYS A 389 -20.41 12.56 24.46
CA LYS A 389 -19.83 11.35 25.02
C LYS A 389 -19.44 10.38 23.90
N THR A 390 -18.51 9.49 24.21
CA THR A 390 -18.21 8.38 23.31
C THR A 390 -19.28 7.30 23.44
N GLU A 391 -19.74 6.80 22.31
CA GLU A 391 -20.66 5.68 22.19
C GLU A 391 -20.07 4.56 21.33
N ILE A 392 -20.60 3.34 21.49
CA ILE A 392 -20.23 2.19 20.68
C ILE A 392 -21.25 2.07 19.55
N ASN A 393 -20.79 2.04 18.30
CA ASN A 393 -21.62 1.70 17.15
C ASN A 393 -21.79 0.16 17.09
N PRO A 394 -22.99 -0.38 17.40
CA PRO A 394 -23.20 -1.82 17.46
C PRO A 394 -23.18 -2.50 16.09
N VAL A 395 -23.35 -1.74 15.00
CA VAL A 395 -23.28 -2.26 13.62
C VAL A 395 -21.82 -2.54 13.23
N LEU A 396 -20.88 -1.74 13.72
CA LEU A 396 -19.46 -1.88 13.42
C LEU A 396 -18.71 -2.72 14.46
N CYS A 397 -19.18 -2.75 15.70
CA CYS A 397 -18.47 -3.42 16.79
C CYS A 397 -18.44 -4.94 16.56
N VAL A 398 -17.23 -5.52 16.56
CA VAL A 398 -17.02 -6.97 16.47
C VAL A 398 -16.88 -7.65 17.83
N GLN A 399 -17.15 -6.93 18.92
CA GLN A 399 -17.11 -7.45 20.30
C GLN A 399 -15.74 -8.07 20.68
N CYS A 400 -14.64 -7.45 20.23
CA CYS A 400 -13.28 -7.93 20.53
C CYS A 400 -12.81 -7.68 21.97
N GLY A 401 -13.49 -6.81 22.74
CA GLY A 401 -13.16 -6.50 24.13
C GLY A 401 -11.86 -5.71 24.38
N VAL A 402 -11.03 -5.42 23.36
CA VAL A 402 -9.74 -4.72 23.54
C VAL A 402 -9.89 -3.33 24.18
N CYS A 403 -11.03 -2.67 23.97
CA CYS A 403 -11.36 -1.38 24.58
C CYS A 403 -11.31 -1.40 26.13
N LEU A 404 -11.60 -2.55 26.76
CA LEU A 404 -11.52 -2.75 28.21
C LEU A 404 -10.11 -2.55 28.76
N GLN A 405 -9.07 -2.78 27.94
CA GLN A 405 -7.66 -2.72 28.38
C GLN A 405 -6.99 -1.37 28.06
N ILE A 406 -7.63 -0.55 27.23
CA ILE A 406 -7.02 0.67 26.67
C ILE A 406 -7.71 1.96 27.10
N CYS A 407 -8.92 1.89 27.65
CA CYS A 407 -9.61 3.06 28.21
C CYS A 407 -8.84 3.60 29.42
N PRO A 408 -8.29 4.83 29.38
CA PRO A 408 -7.51 5.37 30.50
C PRO A 408 -8.35 5.75 31.72
N LYS A 409 -9.68 5.74 31.59
CA LYS A 409 -10.65 6.09 32.64
C LYS A 409 -11.38 4.89 33.20
N ASP A 410 -11.09 3.70 32.68
CA ASP A 410 -11.82 2.47 33.00
C ASP A 410 -13.35 2.59 32.76
N ALA A 411 -13.77 3.55 31.91
CA ALA A 411 -15.18 3.84 31.60
C ALA A 411 -15.80 2.91 30.55
N VAL A 412 -15.20 1.74 30.31
CA VAL A 412 -15.74 0.72 29.42
C VAL A 412 -15.85 -0.56 30.23
N GLU A 413 -17.05 -1.12 30.31
CA GLU A 413 -17.34 -2.30 31.12
C GLU A 413 -17.92 -3.43 30.27
N LYS A 414 -17.73 -4.67 30.73
CA LYS A 414 -18.36 -5.86 30.14
C LYS A 414 -19.83 -5.88 30.56
N VAL A 415 -20.73 -6.17 29.61
CA VAL A 415 -22.16 -6.38 29.88
C VAL A 415 -22.40 -7.72 30.57
#